data_AF-A0A929IV08-F1
#
_entry.id   AF-A0A929IV08-F1
#
_cell.length_a   1.000
_cell.length_b   1.000
_cell.length_c   1.000
_cell.angle_alpha   90.00
_cell.angle_beta   90.00
_cell.angle_gamma   90.00
#
_symmetry.space_group_name_H-M   'P 1'
#
loop_
_entity.id
_entity.type
_entity.pdbx_description
1 polymer ?
#
loop_
_entity_poly.entity_id
_entity_poly.type
_entity_poly.pdbx_seq_one_letter_code
_entity_poly.pdbx_strand_id
1 'polypeptide(L)' 'QPEFILFQCGADSIKDDPITHMEYSEKAHAHATKRLTEIADKYCNGKLLAMGGGGYNHDNIARTWTAVVNELAK' A
#
# COMPACT_ATOMS: atom_id res chain seq x y z
N GLN A 1 -14.56 12.25 9.95
CA GLN A 1 -14.26 10.88 10.40
C GLN A 1 -14.69 9.94 9.27
N PRO A 2 -13.80 9.12 8.68
CA PRO A 2 -14.18 8.19 7.62
C PRO A 2 -15.03 7.04 8.15
N GLU A 3 -15.91 6.49 7.32
CA GLU A 3 -16.72 5.30 7.61
C GLU A 3 -16.19 4.03 6.95
N PHE A 4 -15.27 4.20 5.99
CA PHE A 4 -14.58 3.15 5.26
C PHE A 4 -13.32 3.75 4.60
N ILE A 5 -12.24 2.99 4.47
CA ILE A 5 -11.03 3.40 3.76
C ILE A 5 -10.83 2.52 2.52
N LEU A 6 -10.69 3.14 1.36
CA LEU A 6 -10.24 2.50 0.13
C LEU A 6 -8.78 2.86 -0.12
N PHE A 7 -7.90 1.87 -0.13
CA PHE A 7 -6.47 2.08 -0.31
C PHE A 7 -6.01 1.48 -1.65
N GLN A 8 -5.78 2.35 -2.64
CA GLN A 8 -5.21 1.96 -3.91
C GLN A 8 -3.67 1.87 -3.77
N CYS A 9 -3.14 0.67 -3.90
CA CYS A 9 -1.75 0.33 -3.59
C CYS A 9 -0.92 0.15 -4.88
N GLY A 10 -0.82 1.18 -5.72
CA GLY A 10 0.03 1.15 -6.91
C GLY A 10 1.52 1.07 -6.58
N ALA A 11 2.24 0.12 -7.20
CA ALA A 11 3.68 -0.12 -7.01
C ALA A 11 4.57 0.62 -8.02
N ASP A 12 4.00 1.54 -8.81
CA ASP A 12 4.70 2.32 -9.84
C ASP A 12 5.68 3.35 -9.27
N SER A 13 5.54 3.74 -8.01
CA SER A 13 6.46 4.64 -7.30
C SER A 13 7.75 3.97 -6.80
N ILE A 14 7.85 2.65 -6.89
CA ILE A 14 9.03 1.90 -6.44
C ILE A 14 10.20 2.14 -7.40
N LYS A 15 11.41 2.21 -6.85
CA LYS A 15 12.65 2.33 -7.62
C LYS A 15 12.69 1.33 -8.78
N ASP A 16 13.15 1.79 -9.94
CA ASP A 16 13.28 1.02 -11.18
C ASP A 16 11.95 0.62 -11.84
N ASP A 17 10.82 1.25 -11.46
CA ASP A 17 9.60 1.17 -12.26
C ASP A 17 9.75 2.00 -13.56
N PRO A 18 9.33 1.49 -14.73
CA PRO A 18 9.63 2.13 -16.01
C PRO A 18 8.85 3.42 -16.28
N ILE A 19 7.79 3.73 -15.53
CA ILE A 19 6.92 4.88 -15.83
C ILE A 19 6.99 6.01 -14.80
N THR A 20 7.69 5.82 -13.68
CA THR A 20 7.90 6.88 -12.69
C THR A 20 9.37 6.94 -12.22
N HIS A 21 9.74 8.03 -11.55
CA HIS A 21 11.10 8.26 -11.07
C HIS A 21 11.12 8.62 -9.57
N MET A 22 10.20 8.04 -8.79
CA MET A 22 10.02 8.39 -7.37
C MET A 22 11.03 7.71 -6.43
N GLU A 23 11.64 6.61 -6.87
CA GLU A 23 12.69 5.87 -6.15
C GLU A 23 12.31 5.41 -4.73
N TYR A 24 11.03 5.11 -4.47
CA TYR A 24 10.64 4.53 -3.19
C TYR A 24 11.05 3.06 -3.07
N SER A 25 11.03 2.57 -1.83
CA SER A 25 11.08 1.12 -1.53
C SER A 25 9.71 0.66 -1.05
N GLU A 26 9.48 -0.66 -1.03
CA GLU A 26 8.25 -1.28 -0.54
C GLU A 26 7.91 -0.91 0.91
N LYS A 27 8.91 -0.42 1.67
CA LYS A 27 8.74 0.13 3.02
C LYS A 27 7.80 1.34 3.05
N ALA A 28 7.70 2.11 1.97
CA ALA A 28 6.76 3.22 1.86
C ALA A 28 5.31 2.71 1.91
N HIS A 29 5.02 1.63 1.18
CA HIS A 29 3.70 0.99 1.18
C HIS A 29 3.40 0.26 2.48
N ALA A 30 4.39 -0.39 3.09
CA ALA A 30 4.25 -0.93 4.44
C ALA A 30 3.88 0.17 5.44
N HIS A 31 4.59 1.30 5.40
CA HIS A 31 4.28 2.46 6.24
C HIS A 31 2.86 2.96 6.00
N ALA A 32 2.48 3.22 4.75
CA ALA A 32 1.12 3.68 4.41
C ALA A 32 0.04 2.70 4.90
N THR A 33 0.24 1.40 4.70
CA THR A 33 -0.68 0.34 5.16
C THR A 33 -0.86 0.39 6.67
N LYS A 34 0.24 0.44 7.43
CA LYS A 34 0.20 0.54 8.90
C LYS A 34 -0.58 1.78 9.36
N ARG A 35 -0.28 2.95 8.77
CA ARG A 35 -0.95 4.21 9.14
C ARG A 35 -2.43 4.19 8.81
N LEU A 36 -2.82 3.66 7.66
CA LEU A 36 -4.22 3.57 7.27
C LEU A 36 -4.99 2.55 8.12
N THR A 37 -4.35 1.46 8.55
CA THR A 37 -4.93 0.50 9.50
C THR A 37 -5.19 1.17 10.85
N GLU A 38 -4.21 1.89 11.41
CA GLU A 38 -4.37 2.66 12.66
C GLU A 38 -5.52 3.69 12.56
N ILE A 39 -5.68 4.34 11.40
CA ILE A 39 -6.78 5.27 11.14
C ILE A 39 -8.12 4.52 11.03
N ALA A 40 -8.13 3.36 10.36
CA ALA A 40 -9.34 2.55 10.18
C ALA A 40 -9.86 2.02 11.53
N ASP A 41 -8.96 1.53 12.39
CA ASP A 41 -9.28 1.07 13.73
C ASP A 41 -9.88 2.20 14.57
N LYS A 42 -9.31 3.40 14.46
CA LYS A 42 -9.77 4.57 15.22
C LYS A 42 -11.14 5.07 14.78
N TYR A 43 -11.46 4.99 13.49
CA TYR A 43 -12.57 5.77 12.92
C TYR A 43 -13.66 4.98 12.22
N CYS A 44 -13.34 3.82 11.65
CA CYS A 44 -14.28 3.02 10.87
C CYS A 44 -14.26 1.52 11.21
N ASN A 45 -13.98 1.16 12.46
CA ASN A 45 -14.03 -0.21 12.98
C ASN A 45 -13.18 -1.19 12.14
N GLY A 46 -11.97 -0.77 11.77
CA GLY A 46 -11.04 -1.58 10.97
C GLY A 46 -11.44 -1.76 9.50
N LYS A 47 -12.48 -1.06 9.01
CA LYS A 47 -12.95 -1.18 7.63
C LYS A 47 -11.98 -0.51 6.65
N LEU A 48 -11.08 -1.31 6.10
CA LEU A 48 -10.13 -0.93 5.07
C LEU A 48 -10.12 -1.99 3.96
N LEU A 49 -10.16 -1.55 2.70
CA LEU A 49 -9.97 -2.40 1.53
C LEU A 49 -8.75 -1.92 0.74
N ALA A 50 -7.71 -2.75 0.72
CA ALA A 50 -6.55 -2.55 -0.14
C ALA A 50 -6.82 -3.13 -1.54
N MET A 51 -6.46 -2.39 -2.59
CA MET A 51 -6.68 -2.78 -3.99
C MET A 51 -5.44 -2.55 -4.82
N GLY A 52 -5.31 -3.34 -5.90
CA GLY A 52 -4.31 -3.18 -6.96
C GLY A 52 -4.30 -1.77 -7.56
N GLY A 53 -3.16 -1.39 -8.12
CA GLY A 53 -2.98 -0.14 -8.81
C GLY A 53 -2.01 -0.24 -10.00
N GLY A 54 -1.27 0.82 -10.25
CA GLY A 54 -0.12 0.78 -11.16
C GLY A 54 1.00 -0.10 -10.60
N GLY A 55 2.08 -0.22 -11.36
CA GLY A 55 3.20 -1.11 -11.09
C GLY A 55 3.50 -1.86 -12.37
N TYR A 56 4.66 -1.57 -12.95
CA TYR A 56 5.02 -2.00 -14.30
C TYR A 56 6.37 -2.73 -14.31
N ASN A 57 6.92 -2.97 -13.11
CA ASN A 57 8.01 -3.89 -12.83
C ASN A 57 7.48 -5.04 -11.94
N HIS A 58 7.54 -6.29 -12.44
CA HIS A 58 6.97 -7.44 -11.73
C HIS A 58 7.56 -7.69 -10.34
N ASP A 59 8.86 -7.50 -10.17
CA ASP A 59 9.51 -7.71 -8.88
C ASP A 59 9.08 -6.62 -7.88
N ASN A 60 8.90 -5.38 -8.35
CA ASN A 60 8.38 -4.28 -7.54
C ASN A 60 6.95 -4.56 -7.08
N ILE A 61 6.09 -5.07 -7.96
CA ILE A 61 4.71 -5.45 -7.63
C ILE A 61 4.71 -6.52 -6.53
N ALA A 62 5.49 -7.59 -6.72
CA ALA A 62 5.55 -8.71 -5.78
C ALA A 62 6.04 -8.28 -4.39
N ARG A 63 7.14 -7.52 -4.30
CA ARG A 63 7.66 -7.03 -3.02
C ARG A 63 6.70 -6.07 -2.34
N THR A 64 6.11 -5.15 -3.11
CA THR A 64 5.14 -4.16 -2.59
C THR A 64 3.92 -4.83 -2.01
N TRP A 65 3.28 -5.74 -2.74
CA TRP A 65 2.09 -6.43 -2.26
C TRP A 65 2.37 -7.36 -1.09
N THR A 66 3.53 -8.01 -1.07
CA THR A 66 3.97 -8.80 0.10
C THR A 66 4.08 -7.90 1.34
N ALA A 67 4.67 -6.71 1.19
CA ALA A 67 4.80 -5.75 2.29
C ALA A 67 3.43 -5.24 2.78
N VAL A 68 2.50 -4.91 1.87
CA VAL A 68 1.13 -4.50 2.20
C VAL A 68 0.39 -5.60 2.96
N VAL A 69 0.34 -6.82 2.40
CA VAL A 69 -0.36 -7.95 3.03
C VAL A 69 0.23 -8.30 4.39
N ASN A 70 1.57 -8.24 4.54
CA ASN A 70 2.23 -8.49 5.82
C ASN A 70 1.86 -7.46 6.88
N GLU A 71 1.62 -6.19 6.54
CA GLU A 71 1.13 -5.20 7.51
C GLU A 71 -0.37 -5.37 7.81
N LEU A 72 -1.18 -5.77 6.83
CA LEU A 72 -2.61 -6.05 7.05
C LEU A 72 -2.87 -7.29 7.91
N ALA A 73 -1.95 -8.24 7.94
CA ALA A 73 -2.09 -9.49 8.67
C ALA A 73 -1.64 -9.42 10.14
N LYS A 74 -1.19 -8.26 10.62
CA LYS A 74 -0.77 -8.03 12.01
C LYS A 74 -1.96 -7.62 12.87
#